data_AF-A0A7Y2EDQ4-F1
#
_entry.id   AF-A0A7Y2EDQ4-F1
#
_cell.length_a   1.000
_cell.length_b   1.000
_cell.length_c   1.000
_cell.angle_alpha   90.00
_cell.angle_beta   90.00
_cell.angle_gamma   90.00
#
_symmetry.space_group_name_H-M   'P 1'
#
loop_
_entity.id
_entity.type
_entity.pdbx_description
1 polymer ?
#
loop_
_entity_poly.entity_id
_entity_poly.type
_entity_poly.pdbx_seq_one_letter_code
_entity_poly.pdbx_strand_id
1 'polypeptide(L)'
;MVRFTPKRTLLALATTSLLFSVGFANYSALSTTQVTPETSALICDTDLQHPIQVKVTPQNEIRNGQRLDLNVDVATSTALRNVTVKLTRSHGARLLDSVAAKSLGTLSEKSTGSSLFSVALPNQGDRFFLEFEIQGEGPTGMVTRGATYNILPNGPADPGTPVAHPSGETVLEYSAKRIDR
;
A
#
# COMPACT_ATOMS: atom_id res chain seq x y z
N MET A 1 38.02 26.29 -19.32
CA MET A 1 37.94 26.30 -20.80
C MET A 1 38.59 25.01 -21.30
N VAL A 2 37.79 23.99 -21.61
CA VAL A 2 38.25 22.70 -22.14
C VAL A 2 37.33 22.39 -23.33
N ARG A 3 37.91 22.32 -24.54
CA ARG A 3 37.22 22.02 -25.80
C ARG A 3 37.17 20.51 -25.99
N PHE A 4 35.99 19.95 -26.23
CA PHE A 4 35.82 18.62 -26.81
C PHE A 4 35.00 18.73 -28.10
N THR A 5 35.63 18.37 -29.20
CA THR A 5 35.06 18.29 -30.56
C THR A 5 34.44 16.90 -30.79
N PRO A 6 33.37 16.77 -31.59
CA PRO A 6 32.64 15.52 -31.77
C PRO A 6 33.22 14.66 -32.90
N LYS A 7 33.17 13.33 -32.76
CA LYS A 7 33.35 12.40 -33.89
C LYS A 7 32.01 11.86 -34.34
N ARG A 8 31.62 12.25 -35.56
CA ARG A 8 30.62 11.59 -36.41
C ARG A 8 31.32 10.49 -37.20
N THR A 9 30.68 9.33 -37.36
CA THR A 9 31.00 8.41 -38.46
C THR A 9 29.72 7.84 -39.05
N LEU A 10 29.63 7.95 -40.38
CA LEU A 10 28.57 7.56 -41.33
C LEU A 10 28.47 6.02 -41.45
N LEU A 11 27.28 5.44 -41.50
CA LEU A 11 26.49 5.02 -42.69
C LEU A 11 27.21 4.08 -43.68
N ALA A 12 26.64 2.89 -43.89
CA ALA A 12 26.69 2.17 -45.17
C ALA A 12 25.42 1.31 -45.35
N LEU A 13 24.67 1.61 -46.41
CA LEU A 13 23.57 0.84 -46.98
C LEU A 13 24.09 -0.42 -47.69
N ALA A 14 23.27 -1.46 -47.76
CA ALA A 14 23.26 -2.39 -48.89
C ALA A 14 21.82 -2.85 -49.20
N THR A 15 21.25 -2.22 -50.22
CA THR A 15 20.16 -2.69 -51.12
C THR A 15 20.62 -3.96 -51.86
N THR A 16 19.77 -4.91 -52.28
CA THR A 16 19.04 -5.01 -53.59
C THR A 16 18.31 -6.39 -53.55
N SER A 17 16.98 -6.52 -53.61
CA SER A 17 16.05 -6.60 -54.76
C SER A 17 16.33 -7.70 -55.80
N LEU A 18 15.34 -8.57 -56.07
CA LEU A 18 14.85 -9.02 -57.40
C LEU A 18 13.69 -10.06 -57.23
N LEU A 19 12.47 -9.66 -57.59
CA LEU A 19 11.58 -10.19 -58.65
C LEU A 19 10.85 -11.52 -58.39
N PHE A 20 9.52 -11.52 -58.51
CA PHE A 20 8.81 -12.14 -59.65
C PHE A 20 7.31 -11.77 -59.66
N SER A 21 6.72 -11.85 -60.85
CA SER A 21 5.55 -11.13 -61.33
C SER A 21 4.28 -12.00 -61.39
N VAL A 22 3.14 -11.34 -61.18
CA VAL A 22 1.73 -11.56 -61.64
C VAL A 22 1.21 -12.97 -61.93
N GLY A 23 0.09 -13.32 -61.28
CA GLY A 23 -0.85 -14.35 -61.73
C GLY A 23 -2.26 -14.10 -61.17
N PHE A 24 -3.24 -13.87 -62.06
CA PHE A 24 -4.66 -13.79 -61.73
C PHE A 24 -5.20 -15.16 -61.32
N ALA A 25 -5.90 -15.27 -60.18
CA ALA A 25 -6.87 -16.35 -59.95
C ALA A 25 -7.80 -16.05 -58.76
N ASN A 26 -9.07 -15.83 -59.12
CA ASN A 26 -10.28 -16.35 -58.48
C ASN A 26 -10.40 -16.37 -56.95
N TYR A 27 -11.37 -15.55 -56.51
CA TYR A 27 -12.15 -15.73 -55.31
C TYR A 27 -12.57 -17.20 -55.11
N SER A 28 -12.15 -17.78 -53.99
CA SER A 28 -12.82 -18.89 -53.33
C SER A 28 -12.69 -18.68 -51.82
N ALA A 29 -13.84 -18.55 -51.16
CA ALA A 29 -13.97 -18.33 -49.74
C ALA A 29 -13.25 -19.42 -48.93
N LEU A 30 -12.23 -19.02 -48.18
CA LEU A 30 -11.74 -19.79 -47.04
C LEU A 30 -12.40 -19.21 -45.80
N SER A 31 -13.39 -19.93 -45.29
CA SER A 31 -13.90 -19.74 -43.93
C SER A 31 -12.74 -19.92 -42.97
N THR A 32 -12.11 -18.81 -42.57
CA THR A 32 -11.28 -18.79 -41.38
C THR A 32 -12.22 -19.10 -40.23
N THR A 33 -12.13 -20.29 -39.67
CA THR A 33 -12.57 -20.55 -38.31
C THR A 33 -11.88 -19.53 -37.44
N GLN A 34 -12.60 -18.47 -37.12
CA GLN A 34 -12.19 -17.47 -36.16
C GLN A 34 -12.08 -18.25 -34.85
N VAL A 35 -10.86 -18.61 -34.46
CA VAL A 35 -10.58 -19.12 -33.12
C VAL A 35 -10.88 -17.94 -32.22
N THR A 36 -12.11 -17.86 -31.74
CA THR A 36 -12.46 -17.00 -30.62
C THR A 36 -11.55 -17.48 -29.50
N PRO A 37 -10.59 -16.67 -29.00
CA PRO A 37 -9.91 -17.04 -27.78
C PRO A 37 -11.02 -17.17 -26.74
N GLU A 38 -11.28 -18.40 -26.27
CA GLU A 38 -12.03 -18.59 -25.05
C GLU A 38 -11.26 -17.80 -24.00
N THR A 39 -11.75 -16.59 -23.75
CA THR A 39 -11.32 -15.79 -22.64
C THR A 39 -11.99 -16.49 -21.47
N SER A 40 -11.38 -17.60 -21.00
CA SER A 40 -11.68 -18.11 -19.68
C SER A 40 -11.53 -16.90 -18.79
N ALA A 41 -12.66 -16.39 -18.30
CA ALA A 41 -12.65 -15.31 -17.33
C ALA A 41 -11.73 -15.83 -16.22
N LEU A 42 -10.55 -15.21 -16.10
CA LEU A 42 -9.68 -15.44 -14.98
C LEU A 42 -10.51 -14.95 -13.80
N ILE A 43 -11.16 -15.89 -13.11
CA ILE A 43 -11.74 -15.63 -11.81
C ILE A 43 -10.51 -15.38 -10.95
N CYS A 44 -10.16 -14.11 -10.80
CA CYS A 44 -9.24 -13.68 -9.78
C CYS A 44 -9.95 -13.96 -8.46
N ASP A 45 -9.75 -15.16 -7.92
CA ASP A 45 -10.10 -15.48 -6.54
C ASP A 45 -9.09 -14.71 -5.69
N THR A 46 -9.39 -13.45 -5.42
CA THR A 46 -8.49 -12.49 -4.78
C THR A 46 -8.39 -12.77 -3.29
N ASP A 47 -7.79 -13.91 -2.94
CA ASP A 47 -7.34 -14.23 -1.59
C ASP A 47 -5.84 -13.86 -1.42
N LEU A 48 -5.41 -12.79 -2.09
CA LEU A 48 -4.14 -12.10 -1.82
C LEU A 48 -4.18 -11.29 -0.52
N GLN A 49 -4.97 -11.73 0.47
CA GLN A 49 -4.93 -11.14 1.80
C GLN A 49 -3.75 -11.73 2.56
N HIS A 50 -2.87 -10.84 3.00
CA HIS A 50 -1.80 -11.23 3.90
C HIS A 50 -2.41 -11.83 5.18
N PRO A 51 -1.84 -12.94 5.73
CA PRO A 51 -2.45 -13.66 6.84
C PRO A 51 -2.53 -12.83 8.13
N ILE A 52 -1.69 -11.80 8.26
CA ILE A 52 -1.73 -10.82 9.35
C ILE A 52 -2.42 -9.54 8.87
N GLN A 53 -3.45 -9.11 9.59
CA GLN A 53 -4.10 -7.81 9.48
C GLN A 53 -3.79 -6.98 10.72
N VAL A 54 -3.58 -5.67 10.54
CA VAL A 54 -3.19 -4.76 11.62
C VAL A 54 -4.08 -3.54 11.60
N LYS A 55 -4.61 -3.17 12.76
CA LYS A 55 -5.34 -1.92 12.96
C LYS A 55 -4.69 -1.14 14.10
N VAL A 56 -4.36 0.12 13.84
CA VAL A 56 -3.82 1.03 14.86
C VAL A 56 -4.86 2.08 15.16
N THR A 57 -5.27 2.18 16.43
CA THR A 57 -6.36 3.07 16.85
C THR A 57 -5.89 3.98 18.00
N PRO A 58 -5.99 5.31 17.86
CA PRO A 58 -5.70 6.23 18.96
C PRO A 58 -6.76 6.08 20.05
N GLN A 59 -6.32 6.06 21.31
CA GLN A 59 -7.18 5.93 22.50
C GLN A 59 -7.55 7.28 23.11
N ASN A 60 -6.85 8.34 22.72
CA ASN A 60 -7.10 9.69 23.15
C ASN A 60 -6.91 10.66 21.98
N GLU A 61 -7.25 11.93 22.21
CA GLU A 61 -7.17 12.97 21.20
C GLU A 61 -5.72 13.20 20.72
N ILE A 62 -5.57 13.42 19.41
CA ILE A 62 -4.27 13.68 18.79
C ILE A 62 -4.01 15.19 18.82
N ARG A 63 -3.04 15.63 19.62
CA ARG A 63 -2.61 17.04 19.71
C ARG A 63 -1.10 17.16 19.86
N ASN A 64 -0.53 18.22 19.30
CA ASN A 64 0.89 18.54 19.48
C ASN A 64 1.24 18.70 20.97
N GLY A 65 2.42 18.22 21.36
CA GLY A 65 2.93 18.28 22.72
C GLY A 65 2.29 17.31 23.72
N GLN A 66 1.28 16.53 23.29
CA GLN A 66 0.58 15.61 24.17
C GLN A 66 1.07 14.16 24.06
N ARG A 67 0.76 13.39 25.10
CA ARG A 67 0.84 11.94 25.07
C ARG A 67 -0.26 11.41 24.14
N LEU A 68 0.08 10.46 23.28
CA LEU A 68 -0.83 9.70 22.45
C LEU A 68 -0.68 8.21 22.78
N ASP A 69 -1.77 7.62 23.22
CA ASP A 69 -1.90 6.19 23.48
C ASP A 69 -2.54 5.52 22.26
N LEU A 70 -1.94 4.43 21.79
CA LEU A 70 -2.30 3.74 20.55
C LEU A 70 -2.53 2.27 20.85
N ASN A 71 -3.73 1.78 20.58
CA ASN A 71 -3.99 0.34 20.58
C ASN A 71 -3.64 -0.23 19.20
N VAL A 72 -2.76 -1.23 19.17
CA VAL A 72 -2.40 -1.98 17.97
C VAL A 72 -3.03 -3.36 18.05
N ASP A 73 -4.08 -3.56 17.26
CA ASP A 73 -4.79 -4.83 17.11
C ASP A 73 -4.20 -5.60 15.94
N VAL A 74 -3.83 -6.85 16.20
CA VAL A 74 -3.27 -7.80 15.24
C VAL A 74 -4.23 -8.97 15.10
N ALA A 75 -4.94 -9.02 13.98
CA ALA A 75 -5.79 -10.14 13.62
C ALA A 75 -5.04 -11.08 12.66
N THR A 76 -5.30 -12.39 12.77
CA THR A 76 -4.65 -13.38 11.91
C THR A 76 -5.65 -14.35 11.30
N SER A 77 -5.48 -14.71 10.03
CA SER A 77 -6.27 -15.75 9.36
C SER A 77 -5.67 -17.15 9.53
N THR A 78 -4.49 -17.27 10.16
CA THR A 78 -3.82 -18.55 10.46
C THR A 78 -3.29 -18.56 11.89
N ALA A 79 -3.08 -19.73 12.49
CA ALA A 79 -2.43 -19.79 13.80
C ALA A 79 -0.97 -19.28 13.73
N LEU A 80 -0.58 -18.43 14.67
CA LEU A 80 0.76 -17.85 14.79
C LEU A 80 1.30 -18.02 16.21
N ARG A 81 2.58 -18.39 16.33
CA ARG A 81 3.31 -18.43 17.62
C ARG A 81 4.31 -17.29 17.72
N ASN A 82 4.76 -17.00 18.94
CA ASN A 82 5.78 -15.99 19.23
C ASN A 82 5.48 -14.63 18.57
N VAL A 83 4.19 -14.25 18.55
CA VAL A 83 3.75 -13.02 17.90
C VAL A 83 4.28 -11.83 18.67
N THR A 84 4.95 -10.92 17.97
CA THR A 84 5.47 -9.69 18.53
C THR A 84 5.05 -8.50 17.68
N VAL A 85 4.80 -7.37 18.35
CA VAL A 85 4.56 -6.08 17.71
C VAL A 85 5.67 -5.16 18.14
N LYS A 86 6.37 -4.56 17.18
CA LYS A 86 7.49 -3.66 17.42
C LYS A 86 7.25 -2.32 16.76
N LEU A 87 7.33 -1.22 17.52
CA LEU A 87 7.47 0.11 16.96
C LEU A 87 8.90 0.24 16.41
N THR A 88 9.05 0.26 15.09
CA THR A 88 10.36 0.30 14.41
C THR A 88 10.83 1.71 14.13
N ARG A 89 9.90 2.63 13.85
CA ARG A 89 10.20 4.07 13.67
C ARG A 89 9.06 4.93 14.20
N SER A 90 9.42 6.08 14.75
CA SER A 90 8.46 7.03 15.33
C SER A 90 8.47 8.43 14.67
N HIS A 91 9.32 8.65 13.66
CA HIS A 91 9.40 9.86 12.81
C HIS A 91 9.03 11.18 13.50
N GLY A 92 9.69 11.48 14.62
CA GLY A 92 9.49 12.71 15.41
C GLY A 92 8.78 12.49 16.74
N ALA A 93 7.84 11.54 16.84
CA ALA A 93 7.27 11.14 18.12
C ALA A 93 8.30 10.41 18.99
N ARG A 94 8.23 10.57 20.31
CA ARG A 94 9.10 9.88 21.26
C ARG A 94 8.33 8.75 21.93
N LEU A 95 8.82 7.52 21.83
CA LEU A 95 8.27 6.40 22.60
C LEU A 95 8.39 6.69 24.11
N LEU A 96 7.29 6.52 24.85
CA LEU A 96 7.24 6.68 26.30
C LEU A 96 7.41 5.36 27.04
N ASP A 97 7.10 4.25 26.40
CA ASP A 97 7.32 2.92 26.95
C ASP A 97 8.81 2.59 27.00
N SER A 98 9.21 1.82 28.02
CA SER A 98 10.60 1.34 28.17
C SER A 98 10.99 0.30 27.10
N VAL A 99 10.00 -0.32 26.46
CA VAL A 99 10.18 -1.35 25.43
C VAL A 99 9.45 -0.99 24.15
N ALA A 100 10.19 -1.01 23.03
CA ALA A 100 9.63 -0.78 21.69
C ALA A 100 8.95 -2.02 21.10
N ALA A 101 9.13 -3.19 21.71
CA ALA A 101 8.54 -4.45 21.27
C ALA A 101 7.68 -5.06 22.39
N LYS A 102 6.50 -5.54 22.03
CA LYS A 102 5.53 -6.17 22.93
C LYS A 102 5.17 -7.54 22.39
N SER A 103 5.18 -8.54 23.27
CA SER A 103 4.77 -9.91 22.92
C SER A 103 3.26 -10.04 23.04
N LEU A 104 2.64 -10.61 22.01
CA LEU A 104 1.25 -11.06 22.00
C LEU A 104 1.14 -12.57 22.24
N GLY A 105 2.26 -13.29 22.33
CA GLY A 105 2.30 -14.72 22.56
C GLY A 105 1.80 -15.53 21.36
N THR A 106 0.85 -16.44 21.59
CA THR A 106 0.28 -17.28 20.53
C THR A 106 -1.10 -16.74 20.15
N LEU A 107 -1.32 -16.54 18.86
CA LEU A 107 -2.63 -16.19 18.30
C LEU A 107 -3.19 -17.38 17.54
N SER A 108 -4.36 -17.85 17.95
CA SER A 108 -5.11 -18.87 17.21
C SER A 108 -5.62 -18.31 15.88
N GLU A 109 -5.97 -19.20 14.95
CA GLU A 109 -6.66 -18.79 13.72
C GLU A 109 -7.90 -17.94 14.02
N LYS A 110 -8.07 -16.84 13.27
CA LYS A 110 -9.17 -15.85 13.41
C LYS A 110 -9.25 -15.17 14.77
N SER A 111 -8.17 -15.22 15.55
CA SER A 111 -8.06 -14.47 16.80
C SER A 111 -7.41 -13.10 16.58
N THR A 112 -7.62 -12.20 17.54
CA THR A 112 -6.98 -10.90 17.61
C THR A 112 -6.19 -10.78 18.91
N GLY A 113 -4.95 -10.35 18.81
CA GLY A 113 -4.16 -9.88 19.95
C GLY A 113 -4.01 -8.37 19.92
N SER A 114 -3.89 -7.74 21.08
CA SER A 114 -3.83 -6.28 21.19
C SER A 114 -2.66 -5.86 22.08
N SER A 115 -2.04 -4.73 21.74
CA SER A 115 -1.04 -4.10 22.59
C SER A 115 -1.16 -2.58 22.55
N LEU A 116 -1.06 -1.95 23.72
CA LEU A 116 -1.06 -0.50 23.85
C LEU A 116 0.35 0.03 23.66
N PHE A 117 0.55 1.13 22.94
CA PHE A 117 1.81 1.88 22.85
C PHE A 117 1.58 3.33 23.24
N SER A 118 2.51 3.89 24.00
CA SER A 118 2.44 5.30 24.41
C SER A 118 3.57 6.11 23.78
N VAL A 119 3.23 7.19 23.09
CA VAL A 119 4.21 8.11 22.49
C VAL A 119 3.93 9.55 22.94
N ALA A 120 4.97 10.39 23.02
CA ALA A 120 4.84 11.83 23.14
C ALA A 120 4.98 12.46 21.76
N LEU A 121 3.99 13.27 21.38
CA LEU A 121 4.03 14.05 20.16
C LEU A 121 4.88 15.31 20.35
N PRO A 122 5.67 15.73 19.36
CA PRO A 122 6.38 17.00 19.41
C PRO A 122 5.43 18.18 19.61
N ASN A 123 5.96 19.28 20.17
CA ASN A 123 5.20 20.53 20.32
C ASN A 123 4.92 21.25 18.98
N GLN A 124 5.62 20.86 17.91
CA GLN A 124 5.54 21.48 16.59
C GLN A 124 5.61 20.41 15.49
N GLY A 125 4.96 20.67 14.36
CA GLY A 125 4.91 19.79 13.21
C GLY A 125 3.47 19.49 12.79
N ASP A 126 3.30 19.22 11.50
CA ASP A 126 1.98 19.03 10.89
C ASP A 126 1.64 17.55 10.64
N ARG A 127 2.66 16.69 10.57
CA ARG A 127 2.50 15.27 10.29
C ARG A 127 3.63 14.45 10.89
N PHE A 128 3.27 13.34 11.52
CA PHE A 128 4.20 12.32 11.99
C PHE A 128 3.76 10.94 11.52
N PHE A 129 4.67 9.97 11.60
CA PHE A 129 4.38 8.60 11.22
C PHE A 129 4.94 7.64 12.26
N LEU A 130 4.16 6.61 12.56
CA LEU A 130 4.64 5.48 13.35
C LEU A 130 4.66 4.25 12.47
N GLU A 131 5.79 3.56 12.43
CA GLU A 131 5.96 2.29 11.72
C GLU A 131 6.01 1.17 12.74
N PHE A 132 5.11 0.21 12.56
CA PHE A 132 5.06 -1.02 13.33
C PHE A 132 5.46 -2.20 12.44
N GLU A 133 6.18 -3.13 13.03
CA GLU A 133 6.48 -4.43 12.45
C GLU A 133 5.87 -5.51 13.34
N ILE A 134 5.11 -6.40 12.73
CA ILE A 134 4.50 -7.55 13.37
C ILE A 134 5.22 -8.78 12.85
N GLN A 135 5.74 -9.60 13.75
CA GLN A 135 6.36 -10.88 13.39
C GLN A 135 5.66 -12.02 14.13
N GLY A 136 5.58 -13.19 13.50
CA GLY A 136 5.12 -14.42 14.13
C GLY A 136 5.50 -15.67 13.33
N GLU A 137 5.52 -16.81 13.97
CA GLU A 137 5.79 -18.12 13.35
C GLU A 137 4.47 -18.77 12.93
N GLY A 138 4.26 -18.90 11.62
CA GLY A 138 3.11 -19.61 11.04
C GLY A 138 3.46 -21.03 10.57
N PRO A 139 2.49 -21.74 9.96
CA PRO A 139 2.66 -23.12 9.50
C PRO A 139 3.76 -23.29 8.43
N THR A 140 3.99 -22.25 7.62
CA THR A 140 4.96 -22.26 6.51
C THR A 140 6.28 -21.54 6.85
N GLY A 141 6.44 -21.08 8.09
CA GLY A 141 7.64 -20.35 8.55
C GLY A 141 7.32 -18.99 9.14
N MET A 142 8.33 -18.12 9.19
CA MET A 142 8.17 -16.76 9.69
C MET A 142 7.29 -15.91 8.78
N VAL A 143 6.35 -15.20 9.40
CA VAL A 143 5.47 -14.23 8.75
C VAL A 143 5.77 -12.85 9.34
N THR A 144 5.89 -11.85 8.49
CA THR A 144 6.16 -10.47 8.90
C THR A 144 5.22 -9.51 8.17
N ARG A 145 4.68 -8.53 8.90
CA ARG A 145 3.81 -7.48 8.35
C ARG A 145 4.22 -6.11 8.88
N GLY A 146 4.38 -5.16 7.97
CA GLY A 146 4.49 -3.74 8.32
C GLY A 146 3.11 -3.08 8.43
N ALA A 147 3.00 -2.11 9.34
CA ALA A 147 1.87 -1.20 9.43
C ALA A 147 2.37 0.23 9.68
N THR A 148 1.74 1.22 9.05
CA THR A 148 2.08 2.62 9.25
C THR A 148 0.86 3.37 9.74
N TYR A 149 1.02 4.13 10.81
CA TYR A 149 -0.01 5.03 11.32
C TYR A 149 0.38 6.48 11.06
N ASN A 150 -0.49 7.20 10.35
CA ASN A 150 -0.34 8.62 10.04
C ASN A 150 -0.93 9.45 11.19
N ILE A 151 -0.13 10.32 11.78
CA ILE A 151 -0.55 11.23 12.84
C ILE A 151 -0.68 12.62 12.24
N LEU A 152 -1.85 13.22 12.38
CA LEU A 152 -2.18 14.56 11.91
C LEU A 152 -2.68 15.39 13.11
N PRO A 153 -1.79 15.98 13.93
CA PRO A 153 -2.17 16.68 15.15
C PRO A 153 -3.01 17.94 14.92
N ASN A 154 -2.90 18.52 13.72
CA ASN A 154 -3.69 19.68 13.31
C ASN A 154 -4.96 19.27 12.54
N GLY A 155 -5.27 17.97 12.48
CA GLY A 155 -6.32 17.42 11.63
C GLY A 155 -5.90 17.28 10.16
N PRO A 156 -6.81 16.78 9.30
CA PRO A 156 -6.57 16.76 7.87
C PRO A 156 -6.40 18.17 7.32
N ALA A 157 -5.58 18.33 6.28
CA ALA A 157 -5.35 19.63 5.63
C ALA A 157 -6.63 20.25 5.05
N ASP A 158 -7.58 19.41 4.64
CA ASP A 158 -8.96 19.78 4.36
C ASP A 158 -9.84 19.18 5.48
N PRO A 159 -10.39 19.98 6.40
CA PRO A 159 -11.30 19.49 7.43
C PRO A 159 -12.63 18.99 6.89
N GLY A 160 -12.90 19.21 5.59
CA GLY A 160 -14.18 18.97 4.96
C GLY A 160 -15.22 20.01 5.37
N THR A 161 -16.31 20.05 4.63
CA THR A 161 -17.50 20.86 4.96
C THR A 161 -18.58 19.91 5.47
N PRO A 162 -19.15 20.12 6.67
CA PRO A 162 -20.31 19.36 7.10
C PRO A 162 -21.52 19.75 6.25
N VAL A 163 -22.13 18.76 5.60
CA VAL A 163 -23.31 18.93 4.76
C VAL A 163 -24.44 18.05 5.29
N ALA A 164 -25.62 18.64 5.42
CA ALA A 164 -26.82 17.90 5.80
C ALA A 164 -27.24 17.00 4.64
N HIS A 165 -27.28 15.70 4.88
CA HIS A 165 -27.80 14.74 3.92
C HIS A 165 -29.33 14.67 4.02
N PRO A 166 -30.06 14.39 2.92
CA PRO A 166 -31.53 14.29 2.94
C PRO A 166 -32.09 13.25 3.92
N SER A 167 -31.30 12.26 4.35
CA SER A 167 -31.67 11.27 5.37
C SER A 167 -31.60 11.81 6.82
N GLY A 168 -31.13 13.04 7.02
CA GLY A 168 -30.95 13.67 8.33
C GLY A 168 -29.57 13.42 8.97
N GLU A 169 -28.70 12.64 8.33
CA GLU A 169 -27.30 12.49 8.76
C GLU A 169 -26.44 13.69 8.32
N THR A 170 -25.38 13.98 9.07
CA THR A 170 -24.35 14.94 8.65
C THR A 170 -23.20 14.17 8.04
N VAL A 171 -22.86 14.47 6.79
CA VAL A 171 -21.71 13.92 6.09
C VAL A 171 -20.66 15.01 5.89
N LEU A 172 -19.39 14.62 5.90
CA LEU A 172 -18.28 15.52 5.57
C LEU A 172 -18.03 15.46 4.07
N GLU A 173 -18.24 16.57 3.37
CA GLU A 173 -17.91 16.73 1.96
C GLU A 173 -16.49 17.32 1.82
N TYR A 174 -15.68 16.76 0.94
CA TYR A 174 -14.31 17.19 0.70
C TYR A 174 -14.16 17.71 -0.73
N SER A 175 -13.37 18.75 -0.92
CA SER A 175 -13.13 19.29 -2.26
C SER A 175 -12.23 18.35 -3.06
N ALA A 176 -12.78 17.67 -4.06
CA ALA A 176 -11.99 16.83 -4.96
C ALA A 176 -11.10 17.72 -5.85
N LYS A 177 -9.78 17.73 -5.60
CA LYS A 177 -8.81 18.38 -6.49
C LYS A 177 -8.17 17.32 -7.39
N ARG A 178 -8.17 17.57 -8.70
CA ARG A 178 -7.44 16.77 -9.69
C ARG A 178 -5.94 16.79 -9.38
N ILE A 179 -5.32 15.62 -9.28
CA ILE A 179 -3.91 15.44 -8.87
C ILE A 179 -2.92 15.86 -9.96
N ASP A 180 -3.38 16.06 -11.20
CA ASP A 180 -2.55 16.36 -12.37
C ASP A 180 -2.36 17.87 -12.65
N ARG A 181 -2.49 18.73 -11.64
CA ARG A 181 -2.23 20.18 -11.76
C ARG A 181 -1.39 20.73 -10.63
#